data_AF-A0A9P1CZ71-F1
#
_entry.id   AF-A0A9P1CZ71-F1
#
_cell.length_a   1.000
_cell.length_b   1.000
_cell.length_c   1.000
_cell.angle_alpha   90.00
_cell.angle_beta   90.00
_cell.angle_gamma   90.00
#
_symmetry.space_group_name_H-M   'P 1'
#
loop_
_entity.id
_entity.type
_entity.pdbx_description
1 polymer ?
#
loop_
_entity_poly.entity_id
_entity_poly.type
_entity_poly.pdbx_seq_one_letter_code
_entity_poly.pdbx_strand_id
1 'polypeptide(L)'
;MESRQWILTWLLIIFHPLEAAKEEDLSTSLSEGQWFHAERHMEELDQYLREYSGVQDLSCLDVFGYSGTIAKCWRQKGWSAEQYDIGLNHRSNDLLSKRGFLQLCRLGMRLIAGGMVVAGPPCAMNIFLSTSVHRRHELGPEGDVENFRVRMSNLLAHNFAVWLELLNRYRKVWFIIEQPCSSYLFKMNCMLALAAVACCTKITTWMAFFQHDMLKPTHLMGNLPGIKGLTRVMRKADREKFKKRFELRQAKRKSPRTYVVKGVKGQSKKTVQGGKHLCLSANYTPAFARAIFKIWVQSLQDL
;
A
#
# COMPACT_ATOMS: atom_id res chain seq x y z
N MET A 1 -54.03 -23.56 43.21
CA MET A 1 -52.62 -23.24 43.51
C MET A 1 -51.80 -23.72 42.32
N GLU A 2 -51.80 -22.87 41.29
CA GLU A 2 -50.62 -22.11 40.82
C GLU A 2 -49.72 -23.00 39.93
N SER A 3 -49.95 -23.12 38.62
CA SER A 3 -49.82 -22.15 37.51
C SER A 3 -48.37 -21.85 37.08
N ARG A 4 -48.19 -21.78 35.75
CA ARG A 4 -47.08 -21.22 34.92
C ARG A 4 -46.07 -22.29 34.46
N GLN A 5 -46.06 -22.77 33.21
CA GLN A 5 -46.18 -22.10 31.89
C GLN A 5 -45.13 -21.01 31.70
N TRP A 6 -44.60 -20.92 30.46
CA TRP A 6 -43.63 -19.96 29.89
C TRP A 6 -42.14 -20.34 29.96
N ILE A 7 -41.26 -20.07 28.99
CA ILE A 7 -41.31 -19.54 27.60
C ILE A 7 -39.94 -19.88 26.96
N LEU A 8 -39.97 -20.24 25.68
CA LEU A 8 -38.88 -20.08 24.72
C LEU A 8 -38.24 -18.69 24.85
N THR A 9 -37.07 -18.57 25.49
CA THR A 9 -36.36 -17.28 25.56
C THR A 9 -35.01 -17.35 24.86
N TRP A 10 -35.04 -16.96 23.58
CA TRP A 10 -34.09 -16.05 22.92
C TRP A 10 -32.59 -16.29 23.09
N LEU A 11 -32.00 -16.83 22.01
CA LEU A 11 -30.91 -16.19 21.25
C LEU A 11 -30.53 -14.80 21.76
N LEU A 12 -29.47 -14.71 22.53
CA LEU A 12 -28.65 -13.51 22.69
C LEU A 12 -27.22 -14.01 22.98
N ILE A 13 -26.53 -14.44 21.92
CA ILE A 13 -25.09 -14.22 21.85
C ILE A 13 -24.94 -12.71 21.97
N ILE A 14 -24.54 -12.25 23.15
CA ILE A 14 -24.07 -10.90 23.35
C ILE A 14 -22.77 -10.81 22.53
N PHE A 15 -22.93 -10.48 21.25
CA PHE A 15 -21.92 -9.75 20.52
C PHE A 15 -21.73 -8.47 21.31
N HIS A 16 -20.69 -8.44 22.14
CA HIS A 16 -20.13 -7.17 22.55
C HIS A 16 -19.99 -6.32 21.29
N PRO A 17 -20.56 -5.10 21.26
CA PRO A 17 -20.34 -4.19 20.15
C PRO A 17 -18.83 -4.02 20.05
N LEU A 18 -18.27 -4.51 18.95
CA LEU A 18 -16.90 -4.28 18.53
C LEU A 18 -16.61 -2.80 18.75
N GLU A 19 -15.82 -2.49 19.78
CA GLU A 19 -15.11 -1.23 19.87
C GLU A 19 -14.56 -0.93 18.48
N ALA A 20 -15.03 0.18 17.89
CA ALA A 20 -14.74 0.67 16.54
C ALA A 20 -13.65 -0.16 15.84
N ALA A 21 -14.09 -1.09 14.98
CA ALA A 21 -13.22 -1.98 14.23
C ALA A 21 -12.04 -1.16 13.70
N LYS A 22 -10.85 -1.44 14.23
CA LYS A 22 -9.60 -0.84 13.76
C LYS A 22 -9.63 -0.88 12.25
N GLU A 23 -9.59 0.28 11.61
CA GLU A 23 -9.59 0.41 10.15
C GLU A 23 -8.65 -0.65 9.56
N GLU A 24 -9.23 -1.61 8.84
CA GLU A 24 -8.47 -2.69 8.25
C GLU A 24 -7.71 -2.14 7.05
N ASP A 25 -6.39 -2.32 7.03
CA ASP A 25 -5.47 -1.89 5.94
C ASP A 25 -5.91 -2.44 4.56
N LEU A 26 -6.71 -3.50 4.55
CA LEU A 26 -7.29 -4.11 3.36
C LEU A 26 -8.82 -4.12 3.51
N SER A 27 -9.50 -3.32 2.70
CA SER A 27 -10.96 -3.18 2.76
C SER A 27 -11.55 -3.05 1.36
N THR A 28 -12.83 -3.41 1.25
CA THR A 28 -13.67 -3.16 0.09
C THR A 28 -15.11 -2.94 0.54
N SER A 29 -15.86 -2.17 -0.23
CA SER A 29 -17.30 -1.94 -0.02
C SER A 29 -18.19 -3.02 -0.64
N LEU A 30 -17.58 -3.99 -1.35
CA LEU A 30 -18.27 -4.96 -2.17
C LEU A 30 -18.24 -6.38 -1.58
N SER A 31 -19.26 -7.17 -1.92
CA SER A 31 -19.19 -8.62 -1.75
C SER A 31 -18.26 -9.25 -2.80
N GLU A 32 -17.71 -10.43 -2.52
CA GLU A 32 -16.74 -11.09 -3.40
C GLU A 32 -17.27 -11.33 -4.82
N GLY A 33 -18.54 -11.70 -4.96
CA GLY A 33 -19.17 -11.89 -6.28
C GLY A 33 -19.32 -10.62 -7.11
N GLN A 34 -19.08 -9.44 -6.52
CA GLN A 34 -19.13 -8.14 -7.20
C GLN A 34 -17.74 -7.57 -7.48
N TRP A 35 -16.67 -8.27 -7.10
CA TRP A 35 -15.32 -7.79 -7.34
C TRP A 35 -15.04 -7.69 -8.84
N PHE A 36 -14.39 -6.60 -9.21
CA PHE A 36 -13.96 -6.33 -10.56
C PHE A 36 -12.64 -7.02 -10.84
N HIS A 37 -12.61 -7.81 -11.91
CA HIS A 37 -11.47 -8.58 -12.38
C HIS A 37 -10.91 -7.92 -13.64
N ALA A 38 -10.02 -6.94 -13.49
CA ALA A 38 -9.58 -6.09 -14.60
C ALA A 38 -9.01 -6.89 -15.78
N GLU A 39 -8.34 -8.01 -15.51
CA GLU A 39 -7.77 -8.92 -16.51
C GLU A 39 -8.82 -9.53 -17.46
N ARG A 40 -10.09 -9.57 -17.04
CA ARG A 40 -11.20 -10.09 -17.87
C ARG A 40 -11.83 -9.02 -18.76
N HIS A 41 -11.41 -7.76 -18.62
CA HIS A 41 -11.97 -6.61 -19.31
C HIS A 41 -10.90 -5.87 -20.13
N MET A 42 -9.82 -6.54 -20.54
CA MET A 42 -8.67 -5.87 -21.18
C MET A 42 -9.03 -5.13 -22.47
N GLU A 43 -9.91 -5.69 -23.32
CA GLU A 43 -10.35 -5.02 -24.56
C GLU A 43 -11.17 -3.75 -24.26
N GLU A 44 -12.13 -3.85 -23.34
CA GLU A 44 -12.95 -2.71 -22.89
C GLU A 44 -12.07 -1.60 -22.28
N LEU A 45 -11.10 -1.99 -21.45
CA LEU A 45 -10.18 -1.06 -20.80
C LEU A 45 -9.20 -0.42 -21.79
N ASP A 46 -8.69 -1.18 -22.77
CA ASP A 46 -7.83 -0.67 -23.84
C ASP A 46 -8.56 0.39 -24.66
N GLN A 47 -9.79 0.09 -25.08
CA GLN A 47 -10.65 1.04 -25.79
C GLN A 47 -10.93 2.29 -24.96
N TYR A 48 -11.33 2.12 -23.69
CA TYR A 48 -11.60 3.22 -22.77
C TYR A 48 -10.42 4.19 -22.63
N LEU A 49 -9.20 3.65 -22.53
CA LEU A 49 -7.99 4.47 -22.40
C LEU A 49 -7.58 5.11 -23.72
N ARG A 50 -7.74 4.41 -24.85
CA ARG A 50 -7.44 4.96 -26.19
C ARG A 50 -8.34 6.14 -26.55
N GLU A 51 -9.62 6.06 -26.18
CA GLU A 51 -10.62 7.10 -26.43
C GLU A 51 -10.56 8.27 -25.42
N TYR A 52 -9.65 8.20 -24.43
CA TYR A 52 -9.52 9.25 -23.44
C TYR A 52 -9.08 10.58 -24.06
N SER A 53 -9.99 11.56 -24.03
CA SER A 53 -9.79 12.93 -24.52
C SER A 53 -9.82 13.99 -23.40
N GLY A 54 -9.72 13.56 -22.15
CA GLY A 54 -9.69 14.46 -20.99
C GLY A 54 -8.38 15.25 -20.84
N VAL A 55 -8.39 16.21 -19.92
CA VAL A 55 -7.22 17.05 -19.63
C VAL A 55 -6.05 16.24 -19.10
N GLN A 56 -4.83 16.63 -19.48
CA GLN A 56 -3.58 16.06 -18.97
C GLN A 56 -2.88 17.12 -18.14
N ASP A 57 -3.30 17.27 -16.90
CA ASP A 57 -2.91 18.36 -16.01
C ASP A 57 -2.21 17.87 -14.74
N LEU A 58 -2.08 16.56 -14.52
CA LEU A 58 -1.62 15.98 -13.27
C LEU A 58 -0.12 15.66 -13.29
N SER A 59 0.63 16.14 -12.32
CA SER A 59 2.08 15.86 -12.22
C SER A 59 2.38 14.66 -11.34
N CYS A 60 1.52 14.39 -10.34
CA CYS A 60 1.67 13.25 -9.46
C CYS A 60 0.35 12.63 -9.01
N LEU A 61 0.33 11.29 -8.94
CA LEU A 61 -0.75 10.50 -8.37
C LEU A 61 -0.24 9.67 -7.19
N ASP A 62 -0.75 9.95 -5.99
CA ASP A 62 -0.44 9.27 -4.73
C ASP A 62 -1.48 8.15 -4.49
N VAL A 63 -1.14 6.92 -4.89
CA VAL A 63 -2.05 5.75 -4.86
C VAL A 63 -1.85 4.95 -3.58
N PHE A 64 -2.95 4.58 -2.93
CA PHE A 64 -2.96 4.05 -1.56
C PHE A 64 -2.36 5.05 -0.55
N GLY A 65 -2.54 6.33 -0.84
CA GLY A 65 -1.90 7.44 -0.16
C GLY A 65 -2.80 8.13 0.87
N TYR A 66 -3.47 7.39 1.78
CA TYR A 66 -4.40 7.98 2.76
C TYR A 66 -3.87 9.26 3.47
N SER A 67 -2.61 9.24 3.93
CA SER A 67 -2.00 10.42 4.59
C SER A 67 -1.82 11.63 3.65
N GLY A 68 -1.74 11.35 2.36
CA GLY A 68 -1.56 12.31 1.30
C GLY A 68 -0.18 12.96 1.25
N THR A 69 0.80 12.39 1.94
CA THR A 69 2.12 13.02 2.14
C THR A 69 2.84 13.26 0.82
N ILE A 70 2.74 12.34 -0.15
CA ILE A 70 3.36 12.53 -1.47
C ILE A 70 2.67 13.66 -2.22
N ALA A 71 1.35 13.58 -2.39
CA ALA A 71 0.61 14.61 -3.12
C ALA A 71 0.70 16.00 -2.46
N LYS A 72 0.76 16.09 -1.13
CA LYS A 72 1.03 17.35 -0.41
C LYS A 72 2.41 17.92 -0.77
N CYS A 73 3.43 17.07 -0.88
CA CYS A 73 4.78 17.49 -1.26
C CYS A 73 4.81 18.11 -2.66
N TRP A 74 4.13 17.51 -3.64
CA TRP A 74 4.03 18.06 -5.00
C TRP A 74 3.30 19.41 -5.02
N ARG A 75 2.13 19.49 -4.38
CA ARG A 75 1.34 20.73 -4.31
C ARG A 75 2.10 21.88 -3.66
N GLN A 76 2.84 21.62 -2.58
CA GLN A 76 3.70 22.62 -1.93
C GLN A 76 4.85 23.12 -2.82
N LYS A 77 5.16 22.39 -3.91
CA LYS A 77 6.17 22.76 -4.90
C LYS A 77 5.56 23.36 -6.16
N GLY A 78 4.26 23.67 -6.15
CA GLY A 78 3.55 24.28 -7.28
C GLY A 78 3.10 23.28 -8.36
N TRP A 79 3.21 21.98 -8.10
CA TRP A 79 2.80 20.94 -9.04
C TRP A 79 1.43 20.36 -8.68
N SER A 80 0.63 20.05 -9.70
CA SER A 80 -0.65 19.36 -9.55
C SER A 80 -0.44 17.94 -9.03
N ALA A 81 -1.20 17.56 -7.99
CA ALA A 81 -1.18 16.20 -7.49
C ALA A 81 -2.51 15.78 -6.86
N GLU A 82 -2.86 14.51 -7.03
CA GLU A 82 -4.10 13.89 -6.57
C GLU A 82 -3.79 12.66 -5.72
N GLN A 83 -4.77 12.26 -4.92
CA GLN A 83 -4.69 11.09 -4.05
C GLN A 83 -5.78 10.09 -4.44
N TYR A 84 -5.43 8.80 -4.43
CA TYR A 84 -6.38 7.72 -4.63
C TYR A 84 -6.22 6.72 -3.49
N ASP A 85 -7.23 6.64 -2.64
CA ASP A 85 -7.26 5.71 -1.50
C ASP A 85 -8.71 5.44 -1.09
N ILE A 86 -9.04 4.19 -0.77
CA ILE A 86 -10.40 3.79 -0.39
C ILE A 86 -10.87 4.49 0.88
N GLY A 87 -9.96 4.77 1.82
CA GLY A 87 -10.26 5.50 3.05
C GLY A 87 -10.63 6.97 2.82
N LEU A 88 -10.33 7.54 1.65
CA LEU A 88 -10.73 8.90 1.28
C LEU A 88 -12.12 8.94 0.64
N ASN A 89 -12.45 7.96 -0.19
CA ASN A 89 -13.77 7.84 -0.81
C ASN A 89 -14.06 6.39 -1.23
N HIS A 90 -14.72 5.63 -0.36
CA HIS A 90 -15.02 4.22 -0.60
C HIS A 90 -15.87 3.95 -1.86
N ARG A 91 -16.64 4.94 -2.35
CA ARG A 91 -17.49 4.75 -3.54
C ARG A 91 -16.73 4.91 -4.86
N SER A 92 -15.71 5.77 -4.89
CA SER A 92 -14.97 6.10 -6.11
C SER A 92 -13.52 5.63 -6.09
N ASN A 93 -13.00 5.19 -4.94
CA ASN A 93 -11.60 4.80 -4.78
C ASN A 93 -11.42 3.34 -4.33
N ASP A 94 -12.46 2.52 -4.44
CA ASP A 94 -12.37 1.08 -4.22
C ASP A 94 -11.86 0.39 -5.50
N LEU A 95 -10.59 0.01 -5.49
CA LEU A 95 -9.93 -0.64 -6.64
C LEU A 95 -10.50 -2.03 -6.97
N LEU A 96 -11.26 -2.64 -6.07
CA LEU A 96 -11.98 -3.89 -6.34
C LEU A 96 -13.35 -3.65 -6.96
N SER A 97 -13.78 -2.39 -7.12
CA SER A 97 -14.99 -2.02 -7.87
C SER A 97 -14.66 -1.57 -9.28
N LYS A 98 -15.53 -1.86 -10.26
CA LYS A 98 -15.37 -1.37 -11.63
C LYS A 98 -15.29 0.16 -11.66
N ARG A 99 -16.13 0.82 -10.87
CA ARG A 99 -16.16 2.29 -10.77
C ARG A 99 -14.85 2.85 -10.24
N GLY A 100 -14.30 2.29 -9.16
CA GLY A 100 -13.05 2.75 -8.59
C GLY A 100 -11.86 2.48 -9.49
N PHE A 101 -11.83 1.31 -10.14
CA PHE A 101 -10.83 1.00 -11.17
C PHE A 101 -10.86 2.02 -12.31
N LEU A 102 -12.03 2.30 -12.89
CA LEU A 102 -12.18 3.30 -13.97
C LEU A 102 -11.83 4.72 -13.50
N GLN A 103 -12.14 5.08 -12.26
CA GLN A 103 -11.72 6.35 -11.68
C GLN A 103 -10.18 6.43 -11.58
N LEU A 104 -9.52 5.35 -11.17
CA LEU A 104 -8.06 5.28 -11.13
C LEU A 104 -7.46 5.38 -12.55
N CYS A 105 -8.06 4.71 -13.55
CA CYS A 105 -7.73 4.90 -14.97
C CYS A 105 -7.83 6.37 -15.39
N ARG A 106 -8.96 7.02 -15.10
CA ARG A 106 -9.18 8.44 -15.42
C ARG A 106 -8.13 9.34 -14.77
N LEU A 107 -7.77 9.12 -13.51
CA LEU A 107 -6.72 9.88 -12.83
C LEU A 107 -5.34 9.61 -13.44
N GLY A 108 -5.01 8.36 -13.75
CA GLY A 108 -3.77 8.00 -14.43
C GLY A 108 -3.65 8.67 -15.80
N MET A 109 -4.74 8.75 -16.57
CA MET A 109 -4.74 9.37 -17.89
C MET A 109 -4.63 10.90 -17.88
N ARG A 110 -4.88 11.54 -16.74
CA ARG A 110 -4.59 12.97 -16.50
C ARG A 110 -3.11 13.24 -16.30
N LEU A 111 -2.27 12.22 -16.07
CA LEU A 111 -0.84 12.46 -15.86
C LEU A 111 -0.20 13.07 -17.12
N ILE A 112 0.58 14.11 -16.91
CA ILE A 112 1.44 14.70 -17.95
C ILE A 112 2.52 13.69 -18.38
N ALA A 113 3.12 13.90 -19.54
CA ALA A 113 4.33 13.17 -19.91
C ALA A 113 5.43 13.39 -18.86
N GLY A 114 6.07 12.32 -18.40
CA GLY A 114 6.99 12.34 -17.26
C GLY A 114 6.31 12.43 -15.89
N GLY A 115 4.98 12.40 -15.82
CA GLY A 115 4.22 12.40 -14.57
C GLY A 115 4.58 11.21 -13.68
N MET A 116 4.28 11.34 -12.39
CA MET A 116 4.76 10.42 -11.37
C MET A 116 3.63 9.70 -10.63
N VAL A 117 3.69 8.37 -10.55
CA VAL A 117 2.86 7.57 -9.64
C VAL A 117 3.72 7.14 -8.44
N VAL A 118 3.26 7.40 -7.23
CA VAL A 118 3.83 6.77 -6.02
C VAL A 118 2.74 5.94 -5.38
N ALA A 119 3.02 4.66 -5.17
CA ALA A 119 2.04 3.72 -4.66
C ALA A 119 2.57 2.95 -3.46
N GLY A 120 1.76 2.82 -2.41
CA GLY A 120 2.04 1.94 -1.27
C GLY A 120 0.90 0.95 -1.05
N PRO A 121 0.72 -0.09 -1.88
CA PRO A 121 -0.39 -1.02 -1.74
C PRO A 121 -0.47 -1.64 -0.34
N PRO A 122 -1.67 -1.95 0.18
CA PRO A 122 -1.85 -2.64 1.45
C PRO A 122 -0.92 -3.84 1.62
N CYS A 123 -0.19 -3.88 2.72
CA CYS A 123 0.86 -4.87 2.95
C CYS A 123 0.47 -5.92 4.01
N ALA A 124 -0.62 -5.69 4.75
CA ALA A 124 -1.04 -6.55 5.86
C ALA A 124 -1.18 -8.03 5.50
N MET A 125 -1.51 -8.38 4.26
CA MET A 125 -1.66 -9.77 3.78
C MET A 125 -0.45 -10.31 2.99
N ASN A 126 0.65 -9.57 2.98
CA ASN A 126 1.86 -9.90 2.20
C ASN A 126 3.13 -9.96 3.06
N ILE A 127 3.11 -9.52 4.31
CA ILE A 127 4.30 -9.41 5.17
C ILE A 127 4.46 -10.61 6.11
N PHE A 128 5.69 -10.80 6.62
CA PHE A 128 6.01 -11.91 7.53
C PHE A 128 5.13 -11.98 8.80
N LEU A 129 4.59 -10.85 9.26
CA LEU A 129 3.75 -10.79 10.47
C LEU A 129 2.43 -11.54 10.31
N SER A 130 1.97 -11.74 9.08
CA SER A 130 0.71 -12.42 8.76
C SER A 130 0.92 -13.77 8.07
N THR A 131 2.14 -14.33 8.09
CA THR A 131 2.45 -15.60 7.41
C THR A 131 1.63 -16.79 7.90
N SER A 132 1.24 -16.82 9.18
CA SER A 132 0.32 -17.85 9.68
C SER A 132 -1.09 -17.77 9.09
N VAL A 133 -1.48 -16.60 8.58
CA VAL A 133 -2.77 -16.34 7.94
C VAL A 133 -2.68 -16.55 6.44
N HIS A 134 -1.75 -15.87 5.77
CA HIS A 134 -1.67 -15.89 4.31
C HIS A 134 -0.96 -17.12 3.75
N ARG A 135 -0.12 -17.81 4.52
CA ARG A 135 0.63 -19.03 4.12
C ARG A 135 1.37 -18.94 2.77
N ARG A 136 1.79 -17.73 2.39
CA ARG A 136 2.58 -17.47 1.18
C ARG A 136 4.00 -17.96 1.40
N HIS A 137 4.59 -18.56 0.38
CA HIS A 137 5.98 -19.03 0.34
C HIS A 137 6.56 -18.83 -1.07
N GLU A 138 7.86 -19.08 -1.28
CA GLU A 138 8.53 -18.79 -2.56
C GLU A 138 7.86 -19.46 -3.77
N LEU A 139 7.46 -20.73 -3.63
CA LEU A 139 6.76 -21.49 -4.68
C LEU A 139 5.24 -21.21 -4.75
N GLY A 140 4.70 -20.49 -3.78
CA GLY A 140 3.26 -20.24 -3.62
C GLY A 140 3.05 -18.81 -3.17
N PRO A 141 3.43 -17.81 -4.00
CA PRO A 141 3.37 -16.41 -3.62
C PRO A 141 1.94 -15.92 -3.43
N GLU A 142 0.94 -16.63 -3.97
CA GLU A 142 -0.50 -16.33 -3.83
C GLU A 142 -1.10 -16.75 -2.48
N GLY A 143 -0.46 -17.69 -1.77
CA GLY A 143 -0.86 -18.10 -0.43
C GLY A 143 -2.11 -18.97 -0.37
N ASP A 144 -2.77 -18.93 0.79
CA ASP A 144 -3.99 -19.71 1.08
C ASP A 144 -5.23 -19.05 0.46
N VAL A 145 -5.57 -19.46 -0.76
CA VAL A 145 -6.71 -18.93 -1.51
C VAL A 145 -8.07 -19.37 -0.94
N GLU A 146 -8.14 -20.25 0.06
CA GLU A 146 -9.39 -20.50 0.79
C GLU A 146 -9.74 -19.34 1.73
N ASN A 147 -8.75 -18.52 2.08
CA ASN A 147 -8.94 -17.34 2.92
C ASN A 147 -9.42 -16.13 2.09
N PHE A 148 -10.61 -15.62 2.41
CA PHE A 148 -11.21 -14.43 1.79
C PHE A 148 -10.26 -13.22 1.70
N ARG A 149 -9.51 -12.92 2.77
CA ARG A 149 -8.59 -11.76 2.80
C ARG A 149 -7.38 -11.97 1.90
N VAL A 150 -6.93 -13.21 1.74
CA VAL A 150 -5.84 -13.55 0.82
C VAL A 150 -6.32 -13.35 -0.61
N ARG A 151 -7.50 -13.86 -0.98
CA ARG A 151 -8.09 -13.64 -2.30
C ARG A 151 -8.31 -12.17 -2.61
N MET A 152 -8.86 -11.41 -1.66
CA MET A 152 -9.03 -9.95 -1.77
C MET A 152 -7.69 -9.25 -2.02
N SER A 153 -6.64 -9.61 -1.26
CA SER A 153 -5.30 -9.07 -1.45
C SER A 153 -4.69 -9.45 -2.80
N ASN A 154 -4.95 -10.66 -3.30
CA ASN A 154 -4.44 -11.11 -4.60
C ASN A 154 -5.10 -10.29 -5.71
N LEU A 155 -6.43 -10.19 -5.69
CA LEU A 155 -7.16 -9.43 -6.68
C LEU A 155 -6.79 -7.95 -6.68
N LEU A 156 -6.57 -7.35 -5.50
CA LEU A 156 -6.10 -5.96 -5.40
C LEU A 156 -4.75 -5.77 -6.11
N ALA A 157 -3.80 -6.71 -5.91
CA ALA A 157 -2.51 -6.68 -6.57
C ALA A 157 -2.62 -6.91 -8.08
N HIS A 158 -3.49 -7.82 -8.52
CA HIS A 158 -3.78 -8.07 -9.94
C HIS A 158 -4.35 -6.83 -10.62
N ASN A 159 -5.42 -6.23 -10.08
CA ASN A 159 -6.00 -5.00 -10.61
C ASN A 159 -4.97 -3.87 -10.65
N PHE A 160 -4.21 -3.71 -9.58
CA PHE A 160 -3.17 -2.67 -9.53
C PHE A 160 -2.09 -2.86 -10.60
N ALA A 161 -1.63 -4.11 -10.81
CA ALA A 161 -0.65 -4.43 -11.84
C ALA A 161 -1.19 -4.18 -13.25
N VAL A 162 -2.43 -4.62 -13.54
CA VAL A 162 -3.10 -4.38 -14.82
C VAL A 162 -3.25 -2.88 -15.10
N TRP A 163 -3.67 -2.10 -14.10
CA TRP A 163 -3.78 -0.65 -14.23
C TRP A 163 -2.43 0.00 -14.56
N LEU A 164 -1.35 -0.36 -13.86
CA LEU A 164 -0.01 0.17 -14.15
C LEU A 164 0.49 -0.24 -15.53
N GLU A 165 0.25 -1.48 -15.96
CA GLU A 165 0.64 -1.96 -17.28
C GLU A 165 -0.06 -1.16 -18.39
N LEU A 166 -1.39 -1.01 -18.27
CA LEU A 166 -2.18 -0.21 -19.20
C LEU A 166 -1.73 1.25 -19.21
N LEU A 167 -1.54 1.84 -18.03
CA LEU A 167 -1.06 3.22 -17.92
C LEU A 167 0.32 3.39 -18.59
N ASN A 168 1.26 2.47 -18.37
CA ASN A 168 2.59 2.50 -18.98
C ASN A 168 2.55 2.35 -20.51
N ARG A 169 1.54 1.67 -21.07
CA ARG A 169 1.32 1.57 -22.52
C ARG A 169 0.86 2.89 -23.13
N TYR A 170 -0.04 3.60 -22.45
CA TYR A 170 -0.72 4.79 -22.98
C TYR A 170 -0.09 6.12 -22.55
N ARG A 171 0.78 6.10 -21.55
CA ARG A 171 1.42 7.29 -20.98
C ARG A 171 2.88 7.01 -20.69
N LYS A 172 3.73 7.96 -21.09
CA LYS A 172 5.15 7.99 -20.69
C LYS A 172 5.25 8.51 -19.26
N VAL A 173 4.92 7.68 -18.28
CA VAL A 173 4.89 8.05 -16.85
C VAL A 173 5.80 7.18 -16.02
N TRP A 174 6.37 7.78 -14.98
CA TRP A 174 7.25 7.11 -14.04
C TRP A 174 6.44 6.64 -12.84
N PHE A 175 6.82 5.51 -12.25
CA PHE A 175 6.20 5.04 -11.03
C PHE A 175 7.20 4.45 -10.03
N ILE A 176 6.83 4.49 -8.75
CA ILE A 176 7.46 3.77 -7.65
C ILE A 176 6.37 3.06 -6.84
N ILE A 177 6.60 1.78 -6.57
CA ILE A 177 5.82 0.94 -5.68
C ILE A 177 6.65 0.68 -4.42
N GLU A 178 6.15 1.06 -3.25
CA GLU A 178 6.76 0.81 -1.94
C GLU A 178 6.18 -0.44 -1.30
N GLN A 179 7.05 -1.29 -0.76
CA GLN A 179 6.65 -2.38 0.12
C GLN A 179 7.72 -2.65 1.19
N PRO A 180 7.35 -3.17 2.37
CA PRO A 180 8.32 -3.76 3.30
C PRO A 180 9.19 -4.83 2.61
N CYS A 181 10.47 -4.94 2.98
CA CYS A 181 11.38 -5.92 2.35
C CYS A 181 10.92 -7.39 2.46
N SER A 182 10.14 -7.70 3.49
CA SER A 182 9.57 -9.03 3.73
C SER A 182 8.29 -9.31 2.94
N SER A 183 7.80 -8.34 2.15
CA SER A 183 6.54 -8.47 1.43
C SER A 183 6.64 -9.49 0.29
N TYR A 184 5.63 -10.34 0.16
CA TYR A 184 5.45 -11.25 -0.97
C TYR A 184 4.85 -10.56 -2.20
N LEU A 185 4.40 -9.30 -2.12
CA LEU A 185 3.79 -8.60 -3.26
C LEU A 185 4.70 -8.63 -4.51
N PHE A 186 6.00 -8.33 -4.35
CA PHE A 186 6.96 -8.34 -5.47
C PHE A 186 7.40 -9.75 -5.94
N LYS A 187 6.79 -10.80 -5.39
CA LYS A 187 6.98 -12.19 -5.81
C LYS A 187 5.75 -12.75 -6.51
N MET A 188 4.63 -12.02 -6.50
CA MET A 188 3.42 -12.42 -7.21
C MET A 188 3.63 -12.32 -8.73
N ASN A 189 3.01 -13.24 -9.47
CA ASN A 189 3.22 -13.35 -10.91
C ASN A 189 2.84 -12.06 -11.66
N CYS A 190 1.74 -11.40 -11.26
CA CYS A 190 1.30 -10.14 -11.86
C CYS A 190 2.33 -9.00 -11.68
N MET A 191 2.99 -8.94 -10.53
CA MET A 191 4.00 -7.93 -10.24
C MET A 191 5.33 -8.21 -10.95
N LEU A 192 5.68 -9.50 -11.13
CA LEU A 192 6.84 -9.91 -11.94
C LEU A 192 6.62 -9.59 -13.42
N ALA A 193 5.42 -9.85 -13.95
CA ALA A 193 5.04 -9.49 -15.32
C ALA A 193 5.10 -7.97 -15.54
N LEU A 194 4.52 -7.18 -14.64
CA LEU A 194 4.62 -5.72 -14.67
C LEU A 194 6.08 -5.26 -14.65
N ALA A 195 6.91 -5.85 -13.78
CA ALA A 195 8.32 -5.48 -13.67
C ALA A 195 9.08 -5.73 -14.97
N ALA A 196 8.77 -6.83 -15.68
CA ALA A 196 9.37 -7.13 -16.97
C ALA A 196 8.92 -6.14 -18.05
N VAL A 197 7.62 -5.89 -18.18
CA VAL A 197 7.05 -5.01 -19.21
C VAL A 197 7.46 -3.54 -19.03
N ALA A 198 7.52 -3.07 -17.78
CA ALA A 198 7.87 -1.69 -17.46
C ALA A 198 9.37 -1.48 -17.19
N CYS A 199 10.22 -2.49 -17.40
CA CYS A 199 11.66 -2.45 -17.13
C CYS A 199 11.99 -1.96 -15.70
N CYS A 200 11.24 -2.43 -14.72
CA CYS A 200 11.36 -1.96 -13.35
C CYS A 200 12.72 -2.29 -12.74
N THR A 201 13.30 -1.32 -12.04
CA THR A 201 14.41 -1.54 -11.11
C THR A 201 13.87 -1.71 -9.70
N LYS A 202 14.32 -2.75 -9.00
CA LYS A 202 14.07 -2.95 -7.56
C LYS A 202 15.31 -2.58 -6.75
N ILE A 203 15.12 -1.74 -5.74
CA ILE A 203 16.18 -1.36 -4.79
C ILE A 203 15.73 -1.57 -3.34
N THR A 204 16.71 -1.59 -2.44
CA THR A 204 16.47 -1.64 -0.99
C THR A 204 16.85 -0.32 -0.34
N THR A 205 15.98 0.16 0.54
CA THR A 205 16.22 1.33 1.37
C THR A 205 15.71 1.11 2.79
N TRP A 206 15.90 2.10 3.67
CA TRP A 206 15.41 2.06 5.04
C TRP A 206 14.73 3.37 5.39
N MET A 207 13.46 3.30 5.80
CA MET A 207 12.64 4.50 6.06
C MET A 207 13.22 5.39 7.17
N ALA A 208 14.04 4.84 8.07
CA ALA A 208 14.74 5.60 9.11
C ALA A 208 15.67 6.70 8.55
N PHE A 209 16.29 6.49 7.38
CA PHE A 209 17.09 7.55 6.72
C PHE A 209 16.20 8.71 6.25
N PHE A 210 14.93 8.43 5.99
CA PHE A 210 13.92 9.42 5.68
C PHE A 210 13.13 9.84 6.93
N GLN A 211 13.80 9.89 8.09
CA GLN A 211 13.23 10.38 9.36
C GLN A 211 12.05 9.57 9.91
N HIS A 212 11.75 8.40 9.36
CA HIS A 212 10.74 7.51 9.94
C HIS A 212 11.21 7.00 11.32
N ASP A 213 10.25 6.69 12.20
CA ASP A 213 10.54 6.23 13.56
C ASP A 213 11.06 4.79 13.58
N MET A 214 10.48 3.94 12.74
CA MET A 214 10.91 2.54 12.61
C MET A 214 12.12 2.40 11.69
N LEU A 215 12.98 1.45 12.05
CA LEU A 215 13.97 0.82 11.17
C LEU A 215 13.26 -0.12 10.16
N LYS A 216 12.32 0.41 9.37
CA LYS A 216 11.56 -0.34 8.36
C LYS A 216 12.45 -0.56 7.13
N PRO A 217 12.95 -1.78 6.85
CA PRO A 217 13.55 -2.08 5.57
C PRO A 217 12.45 -2.11 4.50
N THR A 218 12.70 -1.44 3.39
CA THR A 218 11.71 -1.20 2.35
C THR A 218 12.32 -1.51 0.98
N HIS A 219 11.58 -2.25 0.16
CA HIS A 219 11.84 -2.34 -1.27
C HIS A 219 11.08 -1.24 -2.01
N LEU A 220 11.77 -0.58 -2.94
CA LEU A 220 11.15 0.28 -3.94
C LEU A 220 11.32 -0.38 -5.29
N MET A 221 10.23 -0.57 -6.02
CA MET A 221 10.21 -1.14 -7.37
C MET A 221 9.55 -0.15 -8.32
N GLY A 222 10.18 0.14 -9.45
CA GLY A 222 9.60 1.06 -10.42
C GLY A 222 10.53 1.38 -11.58
N ASN A 223 10.05 2.19 -12.51
CA ASN A 223 10.77 2.57 -13.73
C ASN A 223 11.35 4.00 -13.68
N LEU A 224 11.27 4.70 -12.54
CA LEU A 224 11.81 6.05 -12.38
C LEU A 224 13.33 6.11 -12.65
N PRO A 225 13.80 6.91 -13.63
CA PRO A 225 15.22 7.15 -13.83
C PRO A 225 15.90 7.67 -12.56
N GLY A 226 17.05 7.11 -12.20
CA GLY A 226 17.77 7.52 -10.98
C GLY A 226 17.22 6.94 -9.67
N ILE A 227 16.21 6.04 -9.68
CA ILE A 227 15.67 5.40 -8.46
C ILE A 227 16.76 4.78 -7.56
N LYS A 228 17.87 4.30 -8.15
CA LYS A 228 19.04 3.79 -7.43
C LYS A 228 19.62 4.79 -6.42
N GLY A 229 19.44 6.09 -6.64
CA GLY A 229 19.82 7.16 -5.70
C GLY A 229 19.07 7.14 -4.36
N LEU A 230 17.97 6.38 -4.24
CA LEU A 230 17.25 6.16 -2.98
C LEU A 230 17.79 4.98 -2.17
N THR A 231 18.73 4.20 -2.71
CA THR A 231 19.33 3.05 -2.02
C THR A 231 20.01 3.52 -0.72
N ARG A 232 19.71 2.84 0.38
CA ARG A 232 20.37 3.11 1.66
C ARG A 232 20.76 1.78 2.30
N VAL A 233 22.02 1.68 2.71
CA VAL A 233 22.54 0.49 3.41
C VAL A 233 22.58 0.79 4.91
N MET A 234 21.90 -0.04 5.70
CA MET A 234 21.84 0.10 7.16
C MET A 234 23.04 -0.58 7.82
N ARG A 235 24.03 0.21 8.27
CA ARG A 235 25.19 -0.31 9.01
C ARG A 235 24.87 -0.41 10.52
N LYS A 236 25.72 -1.09 11.28
CA LYS A 236 25.57 -1.22 12.75
C LYS A 236 25.52 0.15 13.44
N ALA A 237 26.42 1.06 13.08
CA ALA A 237 26.46 2.43 13.61
C ALA A 237 25.16 3.21 13.33
N ASP A 238 24.57 3.03 12.14
CA ASP A 238 23.30 3.66 11.79
C ASP A 238 22.15 3.15 12.65
N ARG A 239 22.10 1.83 12.92
CA ARG A 239 21.09 1.22 13.79
C ARG A 239 21.12 1.83 15.19
N GLU A 240 22.30 1.96 15.79
CA GLU A 240 22.46 2.57 17.11
C GLU A 240 22.08 4.05 17.10
N LYS A 241 22.52 4.80 16.07
CA LYS A 241 22.14 6.21 15.89
C LYS A 241 20.63 6.39 15.83
N PHE A 242 19.94 5.58 15.03
CA PHE A 242 18.49 5.68 14.86
C PHE A 242 17.72 5.17 16.07
N LYS A 243 18.23 4.16 16.77
CA LYS A 243 17.67 3.70 18.06
C LYS A 243 17.72 4.82 19.09
N LYS A 244 18.87 5.46 19.28
CA LYS A 244 19.02 6.63 20.17
C LYS A 244 18.09 7.77 19.76
N ARG A 245 17.99 8.06 18.46
CA ARG A 245 17.04 9.08 17.95
C ARG A 245 15.58 8.73 18.28
N PHE A 246 15.20 7.46 18.14
CA PHE A 246 13.85 6.99 18.46
C PHE A 246 13.57 7.13 19.95
N GLU A 247 14.49 6.70 20.83
CA GLU A 247 14.37 6.84 22.29
C GLU A 247 14.21 8.31 22.71
N LEU A 248 15.03 9.21 22.15
CA LEU A 248 14.91 10.65 22.39
C LEU A 248 13.55 11.22 21.94
N ARG A 249 13.02 10.76 20.81
CA ARG A 249 11.68 11.17 20.35
C ARG A 249 10.58 10.61 21.25
N GLN A 250 10.74 9.38 21.74
CA GLN A 250 9.78 8.74 22.65
C GLN A 250 9.72 9.48 23.98
N ALA A 251 10.87 9.87 24.54
CA ALA A 251 10.94 10.66 25.78
C ALA A 251 10.24 12.03 25.66
N LYS A 252 10.22 12.62 24.47
CA LYS A 252 9.56 13.91 24.20
C LYS A 252 8.06 13.81 23.90
N ARG A 253 7.52 12.59 23.72
CA ARG A 253 6.11 12.40 23.35
C ARG A 253 5.24 12.32 24.59
N LYS A 254 4.08 12.99 24.53
CA LYS A 254 3.00 12.81 25.51
C LYS A 254 2.54 11.34 25.60
N SER A 255 2.52 10.64 24.47
CA SER A 255 2.23 9.21 24.41
C SER A 255 3.30 8.47 23.60
N PRO A 256 4.12 7.61 24.25
CA PRO A 256 5.11 6.79 23.55
C PRO A 256 4.47 5.90 22.50
N ARG A 257 5.11 5.82 21.32
CA ARG A 257 4.67 4.95 20.23
C ARG A 257 5.21 3.55 20.39
N THR A 258 4.37 2.56 20.11
CA THR A 258 4.70 1.13 20.20
C THR A 258 4.31 0.47 18.90
N TYR A 259 5.31 0.15 18.10
CA TYR A 259 5.15 -0.44 16.78
C TYR A 259 5.19 -1.96 16.79
N VAL A 260 5.96 -2.54 17.71
CA VAL A 260 6.15 -3.98 17.85
C VAL A 260 6.10 -4.33 19.32
N VAL A 261 5.34 -5.38 19.66
CA VAL A 261 5.29 -5.98 20.98
C VAL A 261 5.99 -7.33 20.89
N LYS A 262 6.99 -7.54 21.74
CA LYS A 262 7.66 -8.85 21.89
C LYS A 262 7.04 -9.55 23.08
N GLY A 263 6.39 -10.68 22.83
CA GLY A 263 5.81 -11.54 23.85
C GLY A 263 6.62 -12.82 24.04
N VAL A 264 6.35 -13.50 25.14
CA VAL A 264 6.81 -14.86 25.39
C VAL A 264 5.55 -15.71 25.53
N LYS A 265 5.31 -16.63 24.58
CA LYS A 265 4.15 -17.55 24.62
C LYS A 265 4.62 -18.87 25.23
N GLY A 266 4.21 -19.15 26.47
CA GLY A 266 4.71 -20.29 27.25
C GLY A 266 6.19 -20.13 27.62
N GLN A 267 6.83 -21.17 28.18
CA GLN A 267 8.22 -21.08 28.66
C GLN A 267 9.30 -20.98 27.56
N SER A 268 8.99 -21.10 26.26
CA SER A 268 10.04 -21.27 25.24
C SER A 268 9.93 -20.47 23.94
N LYS A 269 8.75 -19.94 23.53
CA LYS A 269 8.61 -19.31 22.20
C LYS A 269 8.42 -17.80 22.27
N LYS A 270 9.41 -17.05 21.77
CA LYS A 270 9.28 -15.59 21.54
C LYS A 270 8.28 -15.35 20.40
N THR A 271 7.29 -14.51 20.65
CA THR A 271 6.33 -14.05 19.64
C THR A 271 6.55 -12.57 19.34
N VAL A 272 6.30 -12.18 18.09
CA VAL A 272 6.38 -10.79 17.64
C VAL A 272 5.01 -10.42 17.09
N GLN A 273 4.42 -9.36 17.65
CA GLN A 273 3.12 -8.85 17.23
C GLN A 273 3.23 -7.36 16.90
N GLY A 274 2.33 -6.89 16.03
CA GLY A 274 2.18 -5.46 15.79
C GLY A 274 1.65 -4.74 17.04
N GLY A 275 2.28 -3.63 17.39
CA GLY A 275 1.80 -2.76 18.46
C GLY A 275 0.68 -1.83 17.99
N LYS A 276 0.03 -1.14 18.93
CA LYS A 276 -1.10 -0.22 18.66
C LYS A 276 -0.81 0.89 17.63
N HIS A 277 0.46 1.22 17.40
CA HIS A 277 0.87 2.28 16.47
C HIS A 277 1.47 1.73 15.17
N LEU A 278 1.38 0.43 14.90
CA LEU A 278 1.92 -0.17 13.67
C LEU A 278 1.28 0.42 12.41
N CYS A 279 -0.01 0.75 12.44
CA CYS A 279 -0.71 1.38 11.32
C CYS A 279 -0.06 2.71 10.89
N LEU A 280 0.52 3.47 11.84
CA LEU A 280 1.22 4.73 11.52
C LEU A 280 2.49 4.52 10.68
N SER A 281 2.98 3.28 10.54
CA SER A 281 4.13 2.96 9.69
C SER A 281 3.81 2.86 8.20
N ALA A 282 2.52 2.87 7.84
CA ALA A 282 2.06 3.01 6.45
C ALA A 282 2.25 4.45 5.94
N ASN A 283 2.29 5.44 6.84
CA ASN A 283 2.42 6.84 6.45
C ASN A 283 3.84 7.16 5.97
N TYR A 284 3.95 7.67 4.73
CA TYR A 284 5.18 8.25 4.25
C TYR A 284 5.59 9.46 5.09
N THR A 285 6.89 9.68 5.21
CA THR A 285 7.41 10.90 5.84
C THR A 285 7.59 12.01 4.81
N PRO A 286 7.53 13.29 5.23
CA PRO A 286 7.84 14.40 4.33
C PRO A 286 9.26 14.32 3.75
N ALA A 287 10.22 13.75 4.49
CA ALA A 287 11.58 13.57 4.00
C ALA A 287 11.68 12.52 2.89
N PHE A 288 10.87 11.47 2.94
CA PHE A 288 10.77 10.48 1.87
C PHE A 288 10.13 11.08 0.62
N ALA A 289 9.00 11.77 0.78
CA ALA A 289 8.31 12.47 -0.30
C ALA A 289 9.24 13.45 -1.04
N ARG A 290 10.01 14.27 -0.30
CA ARG A 290 10.99 15.18 -0.89
C ARG A 290 12.14 14.48 -1.61
N ALA A 291 12.56 13.31 -1.13
CA ALA A 291 13.62 12.54 -1.77
C ALA A 291 13.16 11.98 -3.12
N ILE A 292 11.92 11.47 -3.19
CA ILE A 292 11.32 11.05 -4.46
C ILE A 292 11.14 12.26 -5.39
N PHE A 293 10.58 13.35 -4.90
CA PHE A 293 10.39 14.59 -5.67
C PHE A 293 11.68 15.07 -6.32
N LYS A 294 12.79 15.05 -5.56
CA LYS A 294 14.10 15.46 -6.08
C LYS A 294 14.54 14.61 -7.28
N ILE A 295 14.39 13.29 -7.20
CA ILE A 295 14.77 12.38 -8.29
C ILE A 295 13.83 12.54 -9.48
N TRP A 296 12.53 12.70 -9.23
CA TRP A 296 11.56 12.97 -10.28
C TRP A 296 11.89 14.25 -11.06
N VAL A 297 12.17 15.36 -10.38
CA VAL A 297 12.58 16.62 -11.05
C VAL A 297 13.85 16.43 -11.88
N GLN A 298 14.82 15.66 -11.39
CA GLN A 298 16.03 15.34 -12.16
C GLN A 298 15.68 14.52 -13.42
N SER A 299 14.79 13.53 -13.30
CA SER A 299 14.37 12.70 -14.45
C SER A 299 13.58 13.45 -15.52
N LEU A 300 12.99 14.61 -15.19
CA LEU A 300 12.34 15.45 -16.19
C LEU A 300 13.34 16.16 -17.11
N GLN A 301 14.61 16.29 -16.71
CA GLN A 301 15.65 16.88 -17.54
C GLN A 301 16.14 15.93 -18.63
N ASP A 302 15.84 14.63 -18.49
CA ASP A 302 16.24 13.56 -19.40
C ASP A 302 15.13 13.20 -20.42
N LEU A 303 14.00 13.92 -20.41
CA LEU A 303 12.83 13.73 -21.29
C LEU A 303 12.89 14.60 -22.55
#